data_AF-A0AAW5MUJ1-F1
#
_entry.id   AF-A0AAW5MUJ1-F1
#
_cell.length_a   1.000
_cell.length_b   1.000
_cell.length_c   1.000
_cell.angle_alpha   90.00
_cell.angle_beta   90.00
_cell.angle_gamma   90.00
#
_symmetry.space_group_name_H-M   'P 1'
#
loop_
_entity.id
_entity.type
_entity.pdbx_description
1 polymer ?
#
loop_
_entity_poly.entity_id
_entity_poly.type
_entity_poly.pdbx_seq_one_letter_code
_entity_poly.pdbx_strand_id
1 'polypeptide(L)' 'VVVDIDEKRLAQVPKLLPVEMAASKGIERVDVNTKGMSDPVQMLRALTGDAGFDDIFVYAAVPAVVEMADELLAEDGCL' A
#
# COMPACT_ATOMS: atom_id res chain seq x y z
N VAL A 1 3.83 -0.49 -2.80
CA VAL A 1 3.54 -0.39 -1.35
C VAL A 1 2.56 -1.50 -0.98
N VAL A 2 2.71 -2.15 0.16
CA VAL A 2 1.75 -3.16 0.68
C VAL A 2 1.14 -2.62 1.96
N VAL A 3 -0.19 -2.60 2.04
CA VAL A 3 -0.94 -2.02 3.17
C VAL A 3 -1.84 -3.08 3.78
N ASP A 4 -1.81 -3.23 5.09
CA ASP A 4 -2.75 -4.06 5.84
C ASP A 4 -2.82 -3.58 7.30
N ILE A 5 -3.98 -3.70 7.95
CA ILE A 5 -4.19 -3.36 9.36
C ILE A 5 -3.76 -4.47 10.33
N ASP A 6 -3.55 -5.69 9.84
CA ASP A 6 -3.18 -6.86 10.63
C ASP A 6 -1.68 -7.13 10.53
N GLU A 7 -1.00 -6.84 11.63
CA GLU A 7 0.44 -7.01 11.78
C GLU A 7 0.90 -8.47 11.55
N LYS A 8 0.05 -9.45 11.88
CA LYS A 8 0.37 -10.86 11.65
C LYS A 8 0.35 -11.22 10.17
N ARG A 9 -0.54 -10.59 9.38
CA ARG A 9 -0.57 -10.77 7.91
C ARG A 9 0.60 -10.07 7.25
N LEU A 10 0.91 -8.82 7.65
CA LEU A 10 2.10 -8.11 7.15
C LEU A 10 3.39 -8.88 7.43
N ALA A 11 3.53 -9.49 8.61
CA ALA A 11 4.70 -10.29 8.96
C ALA A 11 4.89 -11.55 8.10
N GLN A 12 3.89 -11.98 7.31
CA GLN A 12 4.04 -13.06 6.34
C GLN A 12 4.60 -12.59 5.00
N VAL A 13 4.40 -11.31 4.65
CA VAL A 13 4.83 -10.74 3.36
C VAL A 13 6.33 -10.97 3.11
N PRO A 14 7.27 -10.64 4.01
CA PRO A 14 8.70 -10.91 3.77
C PRO A 14 9.06 -12.41 3.73
N LYS A 15 8.23 -13.29 4.30
CA LYS A 15 8.46 -14.75 4.26
C LYS A 15 8.07 -15.36 2.92
N LEU A 16 6.98 -14.86 2.33
CA LEU A 16 6.46 -15.32 1.04
C LEU A 16 7.14 -14.62 -0.13
N LEU A 17 7.48 -13.35 0.06
CA LEU A 17 8.13 -12.48 -0.91
C LEU A 17 9.32 -11.80 -0.21
N PRO A 18 10.54 -12.35 -0.28
CA PRO A 18 11.70 -11.73 0.33
C PRO A 18 11.98 -10.34 -0.25
N VAL A 19 12.42 -9.40 0.58
CA VAL A 19 12.71 -8.01 0.16
C VAL A 19 13.89 -7.98 -0.81
N GLU A 20 14.87 -8.87 -0.61
CA GLU A 20 16.04 -9.02 -1.47
C GLU A 20 15.65 -9.46 -2.88
N MET A 21 14.58 -10.27 -3.00
CA MET A 21 14.05 -10.67 -4.31
C MET A 21 13.48 -9.47 -5.06
N ALA A 22 12.72 -8.60 -4.37
CA ALA A 22 12.18 -7.38 -4.95
C ALA A 22 13.31 -6.42 -5.36
N ALA A 23 14.28 -6.20 -4.46
CA ALA A 23 15.43 -5.34 -4.71
C ALA A 23 16.27 -5.82 -5.91
N SER A 24 16.45 -7.14 -6.07
CA SER A 24 17.16 -7.71 -7.23
C SER A 24 16.50 -7.40 -8.58
N LYS A 25 15.21 -7.04 -8.56
CA LYS A 25 14.41 -6.62 -9.72
C LYS A 25 14.27 -5.10 -9.82
N GLY A 26 14.98 -4.33 -9.00
CA GLY A 26 14.86 -2.88 -8.94
C GLY A 26 13.56 -2.38 -8.32
N ILE A 27 12.87 -3.22 -7.53
CA ILE A 27 11.60 -2.86 -6.89
C ILE A 27 11.87 -2.48 -5.45
N GLU A 28 11.55 -1.23 -5.10
CA GLU A 28 11.46 -0.80 -3.71
C GLU A 28 10.12 -1.23 -3.12
N ARG A 29 10.14 -1.96 -1.99
CA ARG A 29 8.93 -2.37 -1.29
C ARG A 29 8.83 -1.71 0.07
N VAL A 30 7.70 -1.07 0.31
CA VAL A 30 7.31 -0.50 1.60
C VAL A 30 6.07 -1.25 2.11
N ASP A 31 6.16 -1.81 3.30
CA ASP A 31 5.07 -2.51 3.98
C ASP A 31 4.54 -1.60 5.11
N VAL A 32 3.25 -1.26 5.10
CA VAL A 32 2.66 -0.25 5.99
C VAL A 32 1.49 -0.82 6.77
N ASN A 33 1.53 -0.67 8.09
CA ASN A 33 0.37 -0.93 8.95
C ASN A 33 -0.38 0.38 9.21
N THR A 34 -1.62 0.49 8.70
CA THR A 34 -2.45 1.69 8.86
C THR A 34 -3.32 1.69 10.10
N LYS A 35 -3.28 0.62 10.92
CA LYS A 35 -4.09 0.52 12.13
C LYS A 35 -3.72 1.63 13.12
N GLY A 36 -4.69 2.47 13.46
CA GLY A 36 -4.51 3.57 14.42
C GLY A 36 -3.78 4.78 13.87
N MET A 37 -3.49 4.83 12.56
CA MET A 37 -3.06 6.07 11.91
C MET A 37 -4.21 7.06 11.88
N SER A 38 -3.93 8.33 12.16
CA SER A 38 -4.92 9.41 12.09
C SER A 38 -5.29 9.77 10.65
N ASP A 39 -4.32 9.69 9.74
CA ASP A 39 -4.50 9.99 8.32
C ASP A 39 -3.61 9.07 7.47
N PRO A 40 -4.09 7.85 7.17
CA PRO A 40 -3.34 6.90 6.35
C PRO A 40 -3.20 7.37 4.89
N VAL A 41 -4.14 8.16 4.36
CA VAL A 41 -4.11 8.63 2.97
C VAL A 41 -2.94 9.57 2.77
N GLN A 42 -2.84 10.64 3.57
CA GLN A 42 -1.76 11.62 3.44
C GLN A 42 -0.37 10.99 3.66
N MET A 43 -0.26 10.06 4.61
CA MET A 43 0.99 9.34 4.87
C MET A 43 1.43 8.49 3.67
N LEU A 44 0.48 7.84 2.99
CA LEU A 44 0.75 7.02 1.81
C LEU A 44 1.04 7.88 0.58
N ARG A 45 0.32 9.00 0.38
CA ARG A 45 0.59 9.96 -0.71
C ARG A 45 1.96 10.63 -0.59
N ALA A 46 2.43 10.87 0.63
CA ALA A 46 3.78 11.40 0.86
C ALA A 46 4.90 10.49 0.29
N LEU A 47 4.65 9.17 0.14
CA LEU A 47 5.60 8.24 -0.49
C LEU A 47 5.82 8.53 -1.97
N THR A 48 4.88 9.21 -2.62
CA THR A 48 4.94 9.56 -4.05
C THR A 48 5.03 11.06 -4.29
N GLY A 49 5.43 11.84 -3.27
CA GLY A 49 5.49 13.30 -3.38
C GLY A 49 4.11 13.92 -3.64
N ASP A 50 3.08 13.33 -3.04
CA ASP A 50 1.66 13.70 -3.16
C ASP A 50 1.03 13.45 -4.53
N ALA A 51 1.70 12.76 -5.47
CA ALA A 51 1.14 12.43 -6.78
C ALA A 51 -0.01 11.39 -6.72
N GLY A 52 0.06 10.45 -5.77
CA GLY A 52 -0.79 9.26 -5.74
C GLY A 52 -0.11 8.03 -6.35
N PHE A 53 -0.88 6.98 -6.63
CA PHE A 53 -0.41 5.73 -7.25
C PHE A 53 -1.13 5.46 -8.57
N ASP A 54 -0.39 4.98 -9.57
CA ASP A 54 -0.94 4.67 -10.90
C ASP A 54 -1.84 3.42 -10.88
N ASP A 55 -1.49 2.42 -10.08
CA ASP A 55 -2.24 1.17 -9.94
C ASP A 55 -2.41 0.82 -8.46
N ILE A 56 -3.63 0.55 -8.04
CA ILE A 56 -3.95 0.06 -6.69
C ILE A 56 -4.77 -1.22 -6.82
N PHE A 57 -4.43 -2.24 -6.03
CA PHE A 57 -5.16 -3.50 -6.03
C PHE A 57 -5.78 -3.72 -4.65
N VAL A 58 -7.11 -3.78 -4.57
CA VAL A 58 -7.83 -4.03 -3.32
C VAL A 58 -8.29 -5.48 -3.25
N TYR A 59 -7.69 -6.23 -2.33
CA TYR A 59 -8.04 -7.64 -2.06
C TYR A 59 -8.91 -7.84 -0.81
N ALA A 60 -9.37 -6.74 -0.19
CA ALA A 60 -10.24 -6.75 0.97
C ALA A 60 -11.63 -6.25 0.60
N ALA A 61 -12.67 -7.05 0.88
CA ALA A 61 -14.07 -6.67 0.66
C ALA A 61 -14.59 -5.75 1.78
N VAL A 62 -13.96 -4.58 1.95
CA VAL A 62 -14.26 -3.59 2.99
C VAL A 62 -14.44 -2.22 2.33
N PRO A 63 -15.62 -1.57 2.44
CA PRO A 63 -15.89 -0.30 1.76
C PRO A 63 -14.83 0.78 2.04
N ALA A 64 -14.47 0.97 3.31
CA ALA A 64 -13.46 1.95 3.72
C ALA A 64 -12.07 1.72 3.07
N VAL A 65 -11.74 0.49 2.67
CA VAL A 65 -10.48 0.20 1.97
C VAL A 65 -10.56 0.62 0.51
N VAL A 66 -11.71 0.43 -0.12
CA VAL A 66 -11.96 0.88 -1.51
C VAL A 66 -11.98 2.40 -1.58
N GLU A 67 -12.63 3.07 -0.62
CA GLU A 67 -12.66 4.54 -0.52
C GLU A 67 -11.25 5.10 -0.32
N MET A 68 -10.48 4.54 0.62
CA MET A 68 -9.08 4.92 0.81
C MET A 68 -8.24 4.69 -0.46
N ALA A 69 -8.49 3.62 -1.20
CA ALA A 69 -7.79 3.34 -2.45
C ALA A 69 -8.11 4.37 -3.54
N ASP A 70 -9.38 4.74 -3.70
CA ASP A 70 -9.81 5.80 -4.64
C ASP A 70 -9.10 7.13 -4.34
N GLU A 71 -9.01 7.53 -3.06
CA GLU A 71 -8.29 8.74 -2.65
C GLU A 71 -6.77 8.70 -2.90
N LEU A 72 -6.20 7.50 -3.02
CA LEU A 72 -4.78 7.27 -3.24
C LEU A 72 -4.40 7.23 -4.72
N LEU A 73 -5.36 7.11 -5.64
CA LEU A 73 -5.06 7.11 -7.07
C LEU A 73 -4.43 8.43 -7.52
N ALA A 74 -3.51 8.30 -8.47
CA ALA A 74 -3.04 9.42 -9.27
C ALA A 74 -4.07 9.75 -10.38
N GLU A 75 -3.84 10.85 -11.09
CA GLU A 75 -4.57 11.15 -12.32
C GLU A 75 -4.42 9.98 -13.32
N ASP A 76 -5.53 9.57 -13.94
CA ASP A 76 -5.62 8.39 -14.83
C ASP A 76 -5.22 7.04 -14.19
N GLY A 77 -5.22 6.95 -12.85
CA GLY A 77 -4.93 5.71 -12.12
C GLY A 77 -6.02 4.63 -12.25
N CYS A 78 -5.62 3.38 -12.03
CA CYS A 78 -6.47 2.20 -12.08
C CYS A 78 -6.62 1.53 -10.70
N LEU A 79 -7.85 1.11 -10.39
CA LEU A 79 -8.23 0.38 -9.17
C LEU A 79 -8.89 -0.96 -9.49
#